data_AF-A0AAD8H7T8-F1
#
_entry.id   AF-A0AAD8H7T8-F1
#
_cell.length_a   1.000
_cell.length_b   1.000
_cell.length_c   1.000
_cell.angle_alpha   90.00
_cell.angle_beta   90.00
_cell.angle_gamma   90.00
#
_symmetry.space_group_name_H-M   'P 1'
#
loop_
_entity.id
_entity.type
_entity.pdbx_description
1 polymer ?
#
loop_
_entity_poly.entity_id
_entity_poly.type
_entity_poly.pdbx_seq_one_letter_code
_entity_poly.pdbx_strand_id
1 'polypeptide(L)'
;MGKESDEIPVIKQVNLTVPKTDDPNLPVFTFRVWVLGVVSCVLLSLANQFFWYRTQPLSISSISAMIAVVPIGHFMARVLPEKVYFEGTKWAITMNPGPFNVKEHVLITIFANSGAGSVYATHVLSAVKLLYKRKLTFLPAFILMLTTQVLGFGWAGIFRKFLVEPASMWWPGTLVQVSLFRALHEKEKRPKGGVTRTQAFLICLICGFAYYVFPGYLMQILTTVSWVCWLAPNSVFVQQLGSGSKALGIGSLGFDWATISAYLGTPLASPWFATANIAVGFFFVMYVLTPISYWWANAFHAKNFPIYSDGLFTSHGSKYNISSIITPDFQLDKSSYSRVGPLYLSTFFAMTYGLGFAALPATIVHVLLFNGRHALH
;
A
#
# COMPACT_ATOMS: atom_id res chain seq x y z
N MET A 1 8.29 -26.85 -35.96
CA MET A 1 7.53 -27.71 -35.01
C MET A 1 8.38 -27.83 -33.76
N GLY A 2 8.38 -26.78 -32.93
CA GLY A 2 9.39 -26.53 -31.91
C GLY A 2 8.79 -26.51 -30.51
N LYS A 3 9.15 -27.55 -29.74
CA LYS A 3 9.36 -27.64 -28.28
C LYS A 3 8.33 -27.00 -27.33
N GLU A 4 7.58 -27.88 -26.67
CA GLU A 4 6.86 -27.71 -25.40
C GLU A 4 7.79 -27.45 -24.18
N SER A 5 8.84 -26.64 -24.33
CA SER A 5 9.79 -26.35 -23.22
C SER A 5 9.52 -25.04 -22.46
N ASP A 6 8.50 -24.27 -22.85
CA ASP A 6 8.26 -22.93 -22.30
C ASP A 6 7.20 -22.87 -21.17
N GLU A 7 6.61 -24.01 -20.77
CA GLU A 7 5.52 -24.05 -19.77
C GLU A 7 5.96 -24.35 -18.32
N ILE A 8 7.26 -24.36 -18.03
CA ILE A 8 7.72 -24.45 -16.63
C ILE A 8 7.91 -23.03 -16.13
N PRO A 9 7.14 -22.55 -15.13
CA PRO A 9 7.44 -21.25 -14.54
C PRO A 9 8.87 -21.30 -14.01
N VAL A 10 9.74 -20.46 -14.57
CA VAL A 10 11.18 -20.37 -14.27
C VAL A 10 11.43 -20.17 -12.76
N ILE A 11 10.41 -19.70 -12.03
CA ILE A 11 10.47 -19.40 -10.60
C ILE A 11 9.78 -20.50 -9.79
N LYS A 12 10.57 -21.20 -8.97
CA LYS A 12 10.13 -22.31 -8.09
C LYS A 12 8.94 -21.93 -7.20
N GLN A 13 8.91 -20.71 -6.68
CA GLN A 13 7.85 -20.20 -5.81
C GLN A 13 6.49 -20.16 -6.52
N VAL A 14 6.46 -19.76 -7.79
CA VAL A 14 5.23 -19.72 -8.61
C VAL A 14 4.74 -21.14 -8.86
N ASN A 15 5.65 -22.05 -9.23
CA ASN A 15 5.32 -23.46 -9.50
C ASN A 15 4.72 -24.19 -8.28
N LEU A 16 5.11 -23.82 -7.06
CA LEU A 16 4.59 -24.41 -5.83
C LEU A 16 3.22 -23.83 -5.42
N THR A 17 2.94 -22.59 -5.80
CA THR A 17 1.80 -21.82 -5.29
C THR A 17 0.65 -21.73 -6.29
N VAL A 18 0.92 -21.68 -7.60
CA VAL A 18 -0.09 -21.51 -8.64
C VAL A 18 -0.48 -22.89 -9.21
N PRO A 19 -1.79 -23.22 -9.30
CA PRO A 19 -2.23 -24.44 -9.97
C PRO A 19 -1.90 -24.40 -11.47
N LYS A 20 -1.52 -25.54 -12.03
CA LYS A 20 -1.22 -25.67 -13.48
C LYS A 20 -2.46 -25.92 -14.34
N THR A 21 -3.59 -26.20 -13.71
CA THR A 21 -4.84 -26.57 -14.37
C THR A 21 -5.86 -25.45 -14.19
N ASP A 22 -6.57 -25.11 -15.27
CA ASP A 22 -7.73 -24.21 -15.23
C ASP A 22 -8.97 -24.91 -15.80
N ASP A 23 -10.14 -24.61 -15.23
CA ASP A 23 -11.43 -25.03 -15.78
C ASP A 23 -12.10 -23.82 -16.47
N PRO A 24 -12.12 -23.78 -17.83
CA PRO A 24 -12.65 -22.64 -18.57
C PRO A 24 -14.17 -22.49 -18.46
N ASN A 25 -14.90 -23.51 -17.98
CA ASN A 25 -16.37 -23.50 -17.95
C ASN A 25 -16.96 -22.86 -16.67
N LEU A 26 -16.12 -22.54 -15.68
CA LEU A 26 -16.58 -21.95 -14.43
C LEU A 26 -17.17 -20.55 -14.66
N PRO A 27 -18.37 -20.24 -14.12
CA PRO A 27 -19.01 -18.95 -14.30
C PRO A 27 -18.22 -17.87 -13.55
N VAL A 28 -17.80 -16.82 -14.26
CA VAL A 28 -16.97 -15.73 -13.70
C VAL A 28 -17.79 -14.47 -13.43
N PHE A 29 -18.64 -14.08 -14.37
CA PHE A 29 -19.32 -12.80 -14.35
C PHE A 29 -20.78 -12.95 -13.89
N THR A 30 -20.98 -13.02 -12.57
CA THR A 30 -22.29 -13.30 -11.98
C THR A 30 -22.85 -12.09 -11.23
N PHE A 31 -24.13 -12.14 -10.88
CA PHE A 31 -24.78 -11.13 -10.04
C PHE A 31 -24.06 -10.97 -8.68
N ARG A 32 -23.60 -12.08 -8.08
CA ARG A 32 -22.85 -12.06 -6.82
C ARG A 32 -21.58 -11.22 -6.93
N VAL A 33 -20.87 -11.31 -8.04
CA VAL A 33 -19.64 -10.56 -8.26
C VAL A 33 -19.90 -9.05 -8.27
N TRP A 34 -20.96 -8.61 -8.95
CA TRP A 34 -21.34 -7.20 -8.96
C TRP A 34 -21.71 -6.68 -7.57
N VAL A 35 -22.58 -7.40 -6.87
CA VAL A 35 -23.04 -6.95 -5.54
C VAL A 35 -21.87 -6.97 -4.54
N LEU A 36 -21.19 -8.10 -4.38
CA LEU A 36 -20.13 -8.25 -3.39
C LEU A 36 -18.88 -7.44 -3.77
N GLY A 37 -18.55 -7.36 -5.06
CA GLY A 37 -17.42 -6.57 -5.57
C GLY A 37 -17.62 -5.08 -5.36
N VAL A 38 -18.76 -4.52 -5.81
CA VAL A 38 -19.04 -3.08 -5.66
C VAL A 38 -19.17 -2.69 -4.19
N VAL A 39 -19.89 -3.47 -3.38
CA VAL A 39 -20.03 -3.19 -1.94
C VAL A 39 -18.66 -3.24 -1.25
N SER A 40 -17.84 -4.26 -1.54
CA SER A 40 -16.50 -4.35 -0.97
C SER A 40 -15.63 -3.17 -1.40
N CYS A 41 -15.68 -2.77 -2.67
CA CYS A 41 -14.95 -1.61 -3.20
C CYS A 41 -15.33 -0.32 -2.45
N VAL A 42 -16.62 -0.03 -2.31
CA VAL A 42 -17.12 1.18 -1.63
C VAL A 42 -16.72 1.17 -0.16
N LEU A 43 -16.92 0.06 0.55
CA LEU A 43 -16.60 -0.05 1.98
C LEU A 43 -15.09 0.12 2.24
N LEU A 44 -14.24 -0.51 1.42
CA LEU A 44 -12.80 -0.43 1.58
C LEU A 44 -12.28 0.97 1.25
N SER A 45 -12.82 1.61 0.20
CA SER A 45 -12.47 2.98 -0.17
C SER A 45 -12.82 3.97 0.94
N LEU A 46 -14.03 3.87 1.50
CA LEU A 46 -14.45 4.72 2.62
C LEU A 46 -13.58 4.50 3.86
N ALA A 47 -13.34 3.24 4.24
CA ALA A 47 -12.55 2.91 5.41
C ALA A 47 -11.10 3.39 5.28
N ASN A 48 -10.44 3.09 4.16
CA ASN A 48 -9.04 3.48 3.94
C ASN A 48 -8.89 4.99 3.81
N GLN A 49 -9.82 5.67 3.13
CA GLN A 49 -9.79 7.13 3.05
C GLN A 49 -9.98 7.79 4.42
N PHE A 50 -10.80 7.21 5.29
CA PHE A 50 -10.98 7.67 6.67
C PHE A 50 -9.71 7.44 7.51
N PHE A 51 -9.14 6.23 7.48
CA PHE A 51 -7.94 5.89 8.25
C PHE A 51 -6.70 6.67 7.81
N TRP A 52 -6.66 7.11 6.55
CA TRP A 52 -5.57 7.91 6.01
C TRP A 52 -5.36 9.25 6.73
N TYR A 53 -6.41 9.85 7.27
CA TYR A 53 -6.31 11.13 8.00
C TYR A 53 -5.90 10.98 9.47
N ARG A 54 -5.63 9.76 9.95
CA ARG A 54 -5.13 9.53 11.30
C ARG A 54 -3.63 9.83 11.37
N THR A 55 -3.16 10.25 12.54
CA THR A 55 -1.74 10.52 12.81
C THR A 55 -0.84 9.31 12.49
N GLN A 56 -1.36 8.10 12.76
CA GLN A 56 -0.76 6.84 12.33
C GLN A 56 -1.74 6.20 11.33
N PRO A 57 -1.49 6.32 10.01
CA PRO A 57 -2.39 5.78 9.00
C PRO A 57 -2.52 4.26 9.15
N LEU A 58 -3.74 3.76 9.02
CA LEU A 58 -4.01 2.33 8.92
C LEU A 58 -4.52 2.04 7.52
N SER A 59 -4.06 0.94 6.92
CA SER A 59 -4.53 0.49 5.62
C SER A 59 -5.15 -0.88 5.74
N ILE A 60 -6.42 -1.00 5.37
CA ILE A 60 -7.12 -2.27 5.25
C ILE A 60 -6.86 -2.82 3.84
N SER A 61 -6.24 -3.99 3.78
CA SER A 61 -5.93 -4.65 2.51
C SER A 61 -7.16 -5.33 1.89
N SER A 62 -7.10 -5.58 0.59
CA SER A 62 -8.10 -6.38 -0.14
C SER A 62 -8.21 -7.84 0.36
N ILE A 63 -7.20 -8.34 1.09
CA ILE A 63 -7.23 -9.66 1.74
C ILE A 63 -8.35 -9.73 2.80
N SER A 64 -8.64 -8.62 3.49
CA SER A 64 -9.74 -8.58 4.45
C SER A 64 -11.11 -8.80 3.77
N ALA A 65 -11.33 -8.15 2.62
CA ALA A 65 -12.52 -8.37 1.80
C ALA A 65 -12.58 -9.80 1.26
N MET A 66 -11.44 -10.33 0.81
CA MET A 66 -11.31 -11.72 0.37
C MET A 66 -11.79 -12.71 1.44
N ILE A 67 -11.38 -12.55 2.70
CA ILE A 67 -11.82 -13.44 3.79
C ILE A 67 -13.32 -13.25 4.09
N ALA A 68 -13.79 -11.99 4.18
CA ALA A 68 -15.17 -11.67 4.53
C ALA A 68 -16.20 -12.17 3.48
N VAL A 69 -15.82 -12.18 2.20
CA VAL A 69 -16.68 -12.59 1.10
C VAL A 69 -16.97 -14.09 1.09
N VAL A 70 -16.10 -14.94 1.65
CA VAL A 70 -16.30 -16.41 1.62
C VAL A 70 -17.64 -16.86 2.22
N PRO A 71 -17.97 -16.55 3.49
CA PRO A 71 -19.24 -16.96 4.08
C PRO A 71 -20.44 -16.33 3.37
N ILE A 72 -20.32 -15.07 2.93
CA ILE A 72 -21.40 -14.35 2.24
C ILE A 72 -21.65 -14.92 0.84
N GLY A 73 -20.60 -15.26 0.10
CA GLY A 73 -20.67 -15.86 -1.23
C GLY A 73 -21.33 -17.24 -1.18
N HIS A 74 -20.96 -18.08 -0.22
CA HIS A 74 -21.63 -19.36 0.01
C HIS A 74 -23.09 -19.20 0.46
N PHE A 75 -23.39 -18.18 1.28
CA PHE A 75 -24.76 -17.87 1.69
C PHE A 75 -25.61 -17.44 0.49
N MET A 76 -25.12 -16.50 -0.33
CA MET A 76 -25.80 -16.06 -1.55
C MET A 76 -25.96 -17.21 -2.56
N ALA A 77 -25.00 -18.13 -2.66
CA ALA A 77 -25.13 -19.31 -3.53
C ALA A 77 -26.21 -20.30 -3.07
N ARG A 78 -26.58 -20.30 -1.78
CA ARG A 78 -27.67 -21.16 -1.25
C ARG A 78 -29.04 -20.49 -1.29
N VAL A 79 -29.09 -19.16 -1.19
CA VAL A 79 -30.34 -18.42 -1.01
C VAL A 79 -30.85 -17.81 -2.32
N LEU A 80 -29.96 -17.45 -3.25
CA LEU A 80 -30.37 -16.80 -4.50
C LEU A 80 -31.10 -17.77 -5.43
N PRO A 81 -32.15 -17.29 -6.13
CA PRO A 81 -32.92 -18.11 -7.05
C PRO A 81 -32.09 -18.52 -8.27
N GLU A 82 -32.20 -19.80 -8.64
CA GLU A 82 -31.56 -20.39 -9.83
C GLU A 82 -32.33 -20.10 -11.13
N LYS A 83 -33.48 -19.41 -11.03
CA LYS A 83 -34.35 -19.11 -12.15
C LYS A 83 -33.59 -18.34 -13.24
N VAL A 84 -33.66 -18.85 -14.47
CA VAL A 84 -33.13 -18.17 -15.64
C VAL A 84 -34.19 -17.18 -16.13
N TYR A 85 -33.81 -15.91 -16.21
CA TYR A 85 -34.61 -14.86 -16.82
C TYR A 85 -34.23 -14.77 -18.30
N PHE A 86 -35.21 -14.56 -19.18
CA PHE A 86 -35.03 -14.48 -20.64
C PHE A 86 -34.46 -15.74 -21.32
N GLU A 87 -34.92 -16.92 -20.88
CA GLU A 87 -34.62 -18.22 -21.51
C GLU A 87 -34.86 -18.17 -23.04
N GLY A 88 -33.89 -18.66 -23.81
CA GLY A 88 -33.95 -18.72 -25.28
C GLY A 88 -33.46 -17.46 -26.02
N THR A 89 -33.04 -16.42 -25.31
CA THR A 89 -32.41 -15.23 -25.92
C THR A 89 -30.93 -15.13 -25.59
N LYS A 90 -30.18 -14.30 -26.34
CA LYS A 90 -28.78 -13.96 -26.03
C LYS A 90 -28.60 -13.25 -24.68
N TRP A 91 -29.70 -12.84 -24.03
CA TRP A 91 -29.72 -12.10 -22.77
C TRP A 91 -30.22 -12.97 -21.60
N ALA A 92 -30.14 -14.30 -21.72
CA ALA A 92 -30.46 -15.20 -20.63
C ALA A 92 -29.57 -14.90 -19.42
N ILE A 93 -30.17 -14.43 -18.32
CA ILE A 93 -29.46 -14.04 -17.10
C ILE A 93 -30.01 -14.88 -15.95
N THR A 94 -29.12 -15.51 -15.19
CA THR A 94 -29.44 -16.16 -13.93
C THR A 94 -28.78 -15.41 -12.78
N MET A 95 -29.50 -15.28 -11.66
CA MET A 95 -28.93 -14.71 -10.44
C MET A 95 -28.01 -15.69 -9.71
N ASN A 96 -28.17 -16.98 -9.97
CA ASN A 96 -27.40 -18.05 -9.35
C ASN A 96 -27.04 -19.12 -10.39
N PRO A 97 -25.93 -18.96 -11.14
CA PRO A 97 -25.50 -19.92 -12.15
C PRO A 97 -24.90 -21.21 -11.59
N GLY A 98 -24.68 -21.30 -10.27
CA GLY A 98 -24.04 -22.44 -9.65
C GLY A 98 -23.36 -22.11 -8.31
N PRO A 99 -22.61 -23.07 -7.74
CA PRO A 99 -21.93 -22.88 -6.46
C PRO A 99 -20.89 -21.75 -6.53
N PHE A 100 -20.66 -21.09 -5.40
CA PHE A 100 -19.63 -20.07 -5.28
C PHE A 100 -18.25 -20.66 -5.61
N ASN A 101 -17.58 -20.08 -6.60
CA ASN A 101 -16.32 -20.60 -7.14
C ASN A 101 -15.15 -19.61 -6.98
N VAL A 102 -13.93 -20.12 -7.20
CA VAL A 102 -12.68 -19.36 -7.07
C VAL A 102 -12.66 -18.15 -8.02
N LYS A 103 -13.15 -18.28 -9.26
CA LYS A 103 -13.08 -17.20 -10.27
C LYS A 103 -13.99 -16.03 -9.89
N GLU A 104 -15.21 -16.31 -9.41
CA GLU A 104 -16.07 -15.28 -8.82
C GLU A 104 -15.38 -14.58 -7.65
N HIS A 105 -14.75 -15.36 -6.76
CA HIS A 105 -14.06 -14.81 -5.58
C HIS A 105 -12.86 -13.94 -5.94
N VAL A 106 -12.06 -14.37 -6.92
CA VAL A 106 -10.93 -13.60 -7.47
C VAL A 106 -11.44 -12.29 -8.06
N LEU A 107 -12.51 -12.31 -8.86
CA LEU A 107 -13.04 -11.09 -9.48
C LEU A 107 -13.62 -10.12 -8.44
N ILE A 108 -14.32 -10.62 -7.41
CA ILE A 108 -14.76 -9.79 -6.26
C ILE A 108 -13.57 -9.14 -5.56
N THR A 109 -12.48 -9.88 -5.38
CA THR A 109 -11.28 -9.37 -4.71
C THR A 109 -10.57 -8.31 -5.57
N ILE A 110 -10.58 -8.44 -6.90
CA ILE A 110 -10.08 -7.40 -7.81
C ILE A 110 -10.89 -6.10 -7.66
N PHE A 111 -12.22 -6.19 -7.57
CA PHE A 111 -13.08 -5.03 -7.29
C PHE A 111 -12.79 -4.42 -5.92
N ALA A 112 -12.61 -5.26 -4.88
CA ALA A 112 -12.22 -4.75 -3.57
C ALA A 112 -10.85 -4.07 -3.60
N ASN A 113 -9.90 -4.61 -4.36
CA ASN A 113 -8.54 -4.08 -4.48
C ASN A 113 -8.50 -2.73 -5.19
N SER A 114 -9.37 -2.49 -6.19
CA SER A 114 -9.48 -1.17 -6.81
C SER A 114 -10.00 -0.10 -5.84
N GLY A 115 -10.83 -0.48 -4.87
CA GLY A 115 -11.26 0.39 -3.78
C GLY A 115 -10.28 0.51 -2.61
N ALA A 116 -9.31 -0.41 -2.48
CA ALA A 116 -8.35 -0.39 -1.38
C ALA A 116 -7.39 0.81 -1.44
N GLY A 117 -7.08 1.28 -2.64
CA GLY A 117 -6.16 2.41 -2.87
C GLY A 117 -6.82 3.77 -2.60
N SER A 118 -6.10 4.66 -1.93
CA SER A 118 -6.51 6.07 -1.79
C SER A 118 -6.22 6.83 -3.10
N VAL A 119 -7.14 7.72 -3.49
CA VAL A 119 -7.01 8.54 -4.69
C VAL A 119 -5.96 9.63 -4.44
N TYR A 120 -4.88 9.65 -5.21
CA TYR A 120 -3.80 10.62 -5.02
C TYR A 120 -4.26 12.09 -5.11
N ALA A 121 -5.21 12.39 -6.00
CA ALA A 121 -5.79 13.73 -6.12
C ALA A 121 -6.48 14.23 -4.84
N THR A 122 -6.86 13.33 -3.93
CA THR A 122 -7.39 13.71 -2.61
C THR A 122 -6.41 14.56 -1.82
N HIS A 123 -5.09 14.37 -1.99
CA HIS A 123 -4.07 15.21 -1.35
C HIS A 123 -4.13 16.66 -1.82
N VAL A 124 -4.39 16.88 -3.11
CA VAL A 124 -4.55 18.24 -3.68
C VAL A 124 -5.79 18.90 -3.08
N LEU A 125 -6.92 18.18 -3.05
CA LEU A 125 -8.17 18.69 -2.48
C LEU A 125 -8.02 19.03 -0.99
N SER A 126 -7.36 18.16 -0.23
CA SER A 126 -7.08 18.36 1.19
C SER A 126 -6.11 19.49 1.44
N ALA A 127 -5.08 19.66 0.60
CA ALA A 127 -4.21 20.83 0.67
C ALA A 127 -5.01 22.12 0.46
N VAL A 128 -5.79 22.22 -0.62
CA VAL A 128 -6.62 23.40 -0.93
C VAL A 128 -7.58 23.72 0.23
N LYS A 129 -8.20 22.71 0.82
CA LYS A 129 -9.15 22.88 1.93
C LYS A 129 -8.49 23.20 3.27
N LEU A 130 -7.44 22.49 3.65
CA LEU A 130 -6.85 22.57 4.99
C LEU A 130 -5.76 23.63 5.09
N LEU A 131 -4.90 23.76 4.07
CA LEU A 131 -3.77 24.69 4.05
C LEU A 131 -4.17 26.05 3.48
N TYR A 132 -4.85 26.05 2.33
CA TYR A 132 -5.25 27.29 1.64
C TYR A 132 -6.62 27.81 2.08
N LYS A 133 -7.34 27.09 2.94
CA LYS A 133 -8.68 27.43 3.47
C LYS A 133 -9.71 27.75 2.38
N ARG A 134 -9.61 27.10 1.22
CA ARG A 134 -10.55 27.25 0.10
C ARG A 134 -11.41 26.02 -0.12
N LYS A 135 -12.53 26.21 -0.81
CA LYS A 135 -13.41 25.13 -1.22
C LYS A 135 -13.30 24.96 -2.73
N LEU A 136 -12.98 23.75 -3.18
CA LEU A 136 -13.23 23.32 -4.55
C LEU A 136 -14.67 22.81 -4.62
N THR A 137 -15.41 23.24 -5.63
CA THR A 137 -16.76 22.73 -5.88
C THR A 137 -16.69 21.25 -6.30
N PHE A 138 -17.81 20.54 -6.15
CA PHE A 138 -17.87 19.10 -6.39
C PHE A 138 -17.41 18.71 -7.80
N LEU A 139 -17.89 19.41 -8.83
CA LEU A 139 -17.63 19.01 -10.22
C LEU A 139 -16.14 19.09 -10.62
N PRO A 140 -15.41 20.20 -10.37
CA PRO A 140 -13.95 20.23 -10.59
C PRO A 140 -13.19 19.18 -9.77
N ALA A 141 -13.56 18.98 -8.51
CA ALA A 141 -12.93 17.97 -7.66
C ALA A 141 -13.16 16.55 -8.22
N PHE A 142 -14.38 16.25 -8.65
CA PHE A 142 -14.75 14.97 -9.24
C PHE A 142 -14.00 14.71 -10.55
N ILE A 143 -13.94 15.69 -11.47
CA ILE A 143 -13.20 15.57 -12.72
C ILE A 143 -11.70 15.38 -12.46
N LEU A 144 -11.12 16.13 -11.51
CA LEU A 144 -9.72 15.97 -11.12
C LEU A 144 -9.45 14.56 -10.58
N MET A 145 -10.31 14.06 -9.69
CA MET A 145 -10.16 12.71 -9.15
C MET A 145 -10.32 11.64 -10.24
N LEU A 146 -11.35 11.77 -11.10
CA LEU A 146 -11.61 10.82 -12.17
C LEU A 146 -10.46 10.74 -13.18
N THR A 147 -9.95 11.89 -13.64
CA THR A 147 -8.86 11.93 -14.62
C THR A 147 -7.58 11.29 -14.08
N THR A 148 -7.24 11.50 -12.80
CA THR A 148 -6.07 10.82 -12.19
C THR A 148 -6.23 9.30 -12.11
N GLN A 149 -7.44 8.79 -11.85
CA GLN A 149 -7.70 7.35 -11.81
C GLN A 149 -7.67 6.73 -13.21
N VAL A 150 -8.31 7.37 -14.19
CA VAL A 150 -8.30 6.90 -15.59
C VAL A 150 -6.88 6.88 -16.15
N LEU A 151 -6.06 7.89 -15.84
CA LEU A 151 -4.66 7.93 -16.22
C LEU A 151 -3.89 6.75 -15.61
N GLY A 152 -4.08 6.46 -14.32
CA GLY A 152 -3.44 5.33 -13.64
C GLY A 152 -3.76 3.98 -14.29
N PHE A 153 -5.05 3.71 -14.55
CA PHE A 153 -5.47 2.48 -15.24
C PHE A 153 -5.00 2.42 -16.70
N GLY A 154 -4.92 3.57 -17.38
CA GLY A 154 -4.37 3.67 -18.73
C GLY A 154 -2.90 3.24 -18.80
N TRP A 155 -2.06 3.76 -17.89
CA TRP A 155 -0.66 3.34 -17.78
C TRP A 155 -0.51 1.86 -17.43
N ALA A 156 -1.32 1.36 -16.49
CA ALA A 156 -1.33 -0.07 -16.14
C ALA A 156 -1.66 -0.95 -17.36
N GLY A 157 -2.60 -0.52 -18.22
CA GLY A 157 -2.93 -1.19 -19.47
C GLY A 157 -1.76 -1.25 -20.46
N ILE A 158 -1.04 -0.14 -20.65
CA ILE A 158 0.14 -0.06 -21.53
C ILE A 158 1.26 -0.97 -21.04
N PHE A 159 1.54 -0.97 -19.73
CA PHE A 159 2.63 -1.75 -19.15
C PHE A 159 2.28 -3.22 -18.91
N ARG A 160 1.01 -3.64 -19.02
CA ARG A 160 0.59 -5.04 -18.83
C ARG A 160 1.41 -6.02 -19.67
N LYS A 161 1.64 -5.69 -20.95
CA LYS A 161 2.42 -6.51 -21.88
C LYS A 161 3.87 -6.73 -21.43
N PHE A 162 4.44 -5.79 -20.68
CA PHE A 162 5.84 -5.84 -20.24
C PHE A 162 6.00 -6.33 -18.80
N LEU A 163 5.03 -6.09 -17.93
CA LEU A 163 5.12 -6.34 -16.49
C LEU A 163 4.26 -7.51 -15.98
N VAL A 164 3.35 -8.03 -16.80
CA VAL A 164 2.39 -9.07 -16.38
C VAL A 164 2.42 -10.28 -17.30
N GLU A 165 2.45 -10.07 -18.62
CA GLU A 165 2.44 -11.18 -19.59
C GLU A 165 3.72 -12.04 -19.60
N PRO A 166 4.94 -11.49 -19.40
CA PRO A 166 6.15 -12.31 -19.40
C PRO A 166 6.23 -13.23 -18.17
N ALA A 167 6.46 -14.54 -18.39
CA ALA A 167 6.51 -15.54 -17.32
C ALA A 167 7.66 -15.36 -16.30
N SER A 168 8.69 -14.60 -16.67
CA SER A 168 9.79 -14.23 -15.77
C SER A 168 9.41 -13.13 -14.78
N MET A 169 8.37 -12.35 -15.06
CA MET A 169 7.91 -11.26 -14.19
C MET A 169 6.87 -11.79 -13.21
N TRP A 170 7.18 -11.70 -11.92
CA TRP A 170 6.30 -12.20 -10.87
C TRP A 170 6.20 -11.20 -9.72
N TRP A 171 5.04 -11.18 -9.08
CA TRP A 171 4.71 -10.24 -8.02
C TRP A 171 4.52 -11.02 -6.70
N PRO A 172 5.50 -10.98 -5.78
CA PRO A 172 5.46 -11.77 -4.54
C PRO A 172 4.19 -11.56 -3.71
N GLY A 173 3.69 -10.32 -3.64
CA GLY A 173 2.45 -9.99 -2.93
C GLY A 173 1.22 -10.71 -3.49
N THR A 174 1.17 -10.95 -4.81
CA THR A 174 0.07 -11.69 -5.46
C THR A 174 0.10 -13.18 -5.10
N LEU A 175 1.28 -13.77 -4.88
CA LEU A 175 1.40 -15.18 -4.49
C LEU A 175 0.76 -15.45 -3.12
N VAL A 176 0.79 -14.48 -2.21
CA VAL A 176 0.10 -14.58 -0.91
C VAL A 176 -1.41 -14.67 -1.11
N GLN A 177 -1.98 -13.87 -2.02
CA GLN A 177 -3.39 -13.92 -2.36
C GLN A 177 -3.77 -15.27 -3.00
N VAL A 178 -2.97 -15.74 -3.97
CA VAL A 178 -3.20 -17.05 -4.62
C VAL A 178 -3.17 -18.18 -3.61
N SER A 179 -2.19 -18.20 -2.70
CA SER A 179 -2.09 -19.20 -1.63
C SER A 179 -3.34 -19.20 -0.75
N LEU A 180 -3.88 -18.01 -0.42
CA LEU A 180 -5.10 -17.89 0.37
C LEU A 180 -6.35 -18.35 -0.40
N PHE A 181 -6.47 -18.07 -1.70
CA PHE A 181 -7.61 -18.54 -2.52
C PHE A 181 -7.65 -20.07 -2.53
N ARG A 182 -6.48 -20.69 -2.71
CA ARG A 182 -6.33 -22.14 -2.64
C ARG A 182 -6.72 -22.69 -1.28
N ALA A 183 -6.21 -22.09 -0.19
CA ALA A 183 -6.56 -22.52 1.16
C ALA A 183 -8.05 -22.40 1.50
N LEU A 184 -8.78 -21.49 0.84
CA LEU A 184 -10.21 -21.25 1.05
C LEU A 184 -11.12 -22.14 0.19
N HIS A 185 -10.69 -22.54 -1.01
CA HIS A 185 -11.53 -23.27 -1.97
C HIS A 185 -11.08 -24.71 -2.26
N GLU A 186 -9.81 -25.06 -2.06
CA GLU A 186 -9.34 -26.43 -2.26
C GLU A 186 -9.81 -27.31 -1.10
N LYS A 187 -10.44 -28.44 -1.43
CA LYS A 187 -10.81 -29.45 -0.42
C LYS A 187 -9.55 -30.17 0.05
N GLU A 188 -9.14 -29.89 1.28
CA GLU A 188 -7.95 -30.50 1.87
C GLU A 188 -8.27 -31.85 2.53
N LYS A 189 -7.47 -32.87 2.22
CA LYS A 189 -7.48 -34.13 2.99
C LYS A 189 -6.67 -33.92 4.26
N ARG A 190 -7.34 -34.01 5.42
CA ARG A 190 -6.68 -33.82 6.73
C ARG A 190 -5.51 -34.79 6.89
N PRO A 191 -4.27 -34.30 7.07
CA PRO A 191 -3.16 -35.18 7.40
C PRO A 191 -3.38 -35.80 8.79
N LYS A 192 -3.14 -37.11 8.93
CA LYS A 192 -3.31 -37.82 10.22
C LYS A 192 -2.40 -37.16 11.27
N GLY A 193 -3.00 -36.67 12.36
CA GLY A 193 -2.28 -36.02 13.47
C GLY A 193 -1.96 -34.53 13.26
N GLY A 194 -2.32 -33.92 12.12
CA GLY A 194 -2.07 -32.50 11.84
C GLY A 194 -3.32 -31.61 11.90
N VAL A 195 -3.08 -30.29 11.90
CA VAL A 195 -4.11 -29.27 11.61
C VAL A 195 -4.25 -29.11 10.10
N THR A 196 -5.47 -28.84 9.63
CA THR A 196 -5.70 -28.42 8.24
C THR A 196 -5.15 -27.01 8.02
N ARG A 197 -4.85 -26.63 6.77
CA ARG A 197 -4.46 -25.27 6.37
C ARG A 197 -5.50 -24.24 6.81
N THR A 198 -6.79 -24.55 6.65
CA THR A 198 -7.88 -23.67 7.07
C THR A 198 -7.92 -23.51 8.59
N GLN A 199 -7.69 -24.59 9.37
CA GLN A 199 -7.60 -24.50 10.83
C GLN A 199 -6.38 -23.71 11.28
N ALA A 200 -5.21 -23.95 10.69
CA ALA A 200 -4.01 -23.18 11.00
C ALA A 200 -4.21 -21.69 10.70
N PHE A 201 -4.85 -21.36 9.57
CA PHE A 201 -5.22 -20.00 9.22
C PHE A 201 -6.14 -19.36 10.27
N LEU A 202 -7.18 -20.06 10.72
CA LEU A 202 -8.11 -19.55 11.74
C LEU A 202 -7.43 -19.37 13.10
N ILE A 203 -6.54 -20.29 13.51
CA ILE A 203 -5.76 -20.17 14.73
C ILE A 203 -4.87 -18.92 14.65
N CYS A 204 -4.13 -18.73 13.56
CA CYS A 204 -3.30 -17.55 13.36
C CYS A 204 -4.12 -16.26 13.33
N LEU A 205 -5.31 -16.27 12.72
CA LEU A 205 -6.22 -15.12 12.69
C LEU A 205 -6.68 -14.74 14.11
N ILE A 206 -7.13 -15.71 14.90
CA ILE A 206 -7.64 -15.48 16.26
C ILE A 206 -6.50 -15.05 17.19
N CYS A 207 -5.36 -15.73 17.14
CA CYS A 207 -4.18 -15.37 17.93
C CYS A 207 -3.65 -13.98 17.55
N GLY A 208 -3.60 -13.66 16.25
CA GLY A 208 -3.18 -12.35 15.77
C GLY A 208 -4.15 -11.23 16.20
N PHE A 209 -5.46 -11.49 16.12
CA PHE A 209 -6.48 -10.55 16.60
C PHE A 209 -6.37 -10.32 18.12
N ALA A 210 -6.25 -11.39 18.90
CA ALA A 210 -6.08 -11.30 20.35
C ALA A 210 -4.78 -10.58 20.72
N TYR A 211 -3.68 -10.86 20.01
CA TYR A 211 -2.42 -10.17 20.22
C TYR A 211 -2.52 -8.68 19.90
N TYR A 212 -3.20 -8.28 18.82
CA TYR A 212 -3.32 -6.88 18.41
C TYR A 212 -4.00 -5.98 19.45
N VAL A 213 -4.93 -6.52 20.25
CA VAL A 213 -5.55 -5.79 21.37
C VAL A 213 -4.50 -5.30 22.38
N PHE A 214 -3.40 -6.04 22.53
CA PHE A 214 -2.37 -5.77 23.51
C PHE A 214 -1.53 -4.52 23.17
N PRO A 215 -0.76 -4.45 22.07
CA PRO A 215 -0.04 -3.22 21.73
C PRO A 215 -0.96 -2.12 21.20
N GLY A 216 -2.13 -2.44 20.65
CA GLY A 216 -3.04 -1.45 20.07
C GLY A 216 -3.88 -0.68 21.09
N TYR A 217 -4.28 -1.32 22.20
CA TYR A 217 -5.20 -0.74 23.17
C TYR A 217 -4.67 -0.79 24.62
N LEU A 218 -4.22 -1.96 25.09
CA LEU A 218 -3.83 -2.13 26.50
C LEU A 218 -2.48 -1.48 26.84
N MET A 219 -1.47 -1.64 25.98
CA MET A 219 -0.11 -1.15 26.19
C MET A 219 0.49 -0.57 24.92
N GLN A 220 0.10 0.66 24.62
CA GLN A 220 0.59 1.40 23.45
C GLN A 220 2.10 1.66 23.46
N ILE A 221 2.77 1.60 24.62
CA ILE A 221 4.23 1.73 24.68
C ILE A 221 4.96 0.65 23.85
N LEU A 222 4.31 -0.51 23.64
CA LEU A 222 4.87 -1.62 22.86
C LEU A 222 4.97 -1.31 21.36
N THR A 223 4.28 -0.29 20.86
CA THR A 223 4.42 0.11 19.45
C THR A 223 5.80 0.70 19.18
N THR A 224 6.41 1.38 20.16
CA THR A 224 7.71 2.05 20.00
C THR A 224 8.43 2.12 21.35
N VAL A 225 9.19 1.08 21.67
CA VAL A 225 10.07 1.00 22.84
C VAL A 225 11.43 1.58 22.49
N SER A 226 11.59 2.89 22.71
CA SER A 226 12.84 3.61 22.51
C SER A 226 13.70 3.61 23.78
N TRP A 227 14.29 2.46 24.13
CA TRP A 227 15.05 2.29 25.37
C TRP A 227 16.28 3.23 25.46
N VAL A 228 16.85 3.61 24.32
CA VAL A 228 17.96 4.58 24.25
C VAL A 228 17.58 5.92 24.87
N CYS A 229 16.31 6.33 24.76
CA CYS A 229 15.82 7.57 25.38
C CYS A 229 15.81 7.51 26.92
N TRP A 230 15.85 6.32 27.53
CA TRP A 230 15.91 6.17 28.99
C TRP A 230 17.31 6.44 29.55
N LEU A 231 18.37 6.33 28.74
CA LEU A 231 19.75 6.57 29.18
C LEU A 231 19.96 8.03 29.61
N ALA A 232 19.33 8.98 28.91
CA ALA A 232 19.40 10.39 29.27
C ALA A 232 18.10 11.09 28.84
N PRO A 233 17.02 11.03 29.65
CA PRO A 233 15.71 11.53 29.26
C PRO A 233 15.69 13.04 29.01
N ASN A 234 16.58 13.81 29.64
CA ASN A 234 16.64 15.27 29.48
C ASN A 234 17.58 15.73 28.35
N SER A 235 18.31 14.83 27.71
CA SER A 235 19.26 15.19 26.65
C SER A 235 18.57 15.22 25.29
N VAL A 236 18.54 16.40 24.66
CA VAL A 236 18.01 16.58 23.30
C VAL A 236 18.73 15.68 22.30
N PHE A 237 20.04 15.50 22.46
CA PHE A 237 20.83 14.64 21.59
C PHE A 237 20.41 13.17 21.67
N VAL A 238 20.22 12.64 22.89
CA VAL A 238 19.80 11.25 23.08
C VAL A 238 18.37 11.03 22.60
N GLN A 239 17.48 12.01 22.77
CA GLN A 239 16.14 11.95 22.20
C GLN A 239 16.16 11.99 20.66
N GLN A 240 17.03 12.80 20.04
CA GLN A 240 17.20 12.86 18.58
C GLN A 240 17.78 11.57 17.98
N LEU A 241 18.60 10.84 18.74
CA LEU A 241 19.11 9.53 18.30
C LEU A 241 18.08 8.43 18.52
N GLY A 242 17.51 8.33 19.72
CA GLY A 242 16.79 7.14 20.17
C GLY A 242 15.29 7.11 19.85
N SER A 243 14.64 8.27 19.69
CA SER A 243 13.18 8.32 19.57
C SER A 243 12.72 7.73 18.23
N GLY A 244 11.94 6.65 18.27
CA GLY A 244 11.42 5.97 17.08
C GLY A 244 10.24 6.67 16.39
N SER A 245 9.61 7.65 17.06
CA SER A 245 8.43 8.34 16.53
C SER A 245 8.71 9.76 16.03
N LYS A 246 9.77 10.41 16.56
CA LYS A 246 10.09 11.81 16.25
C LYS A 246 11.55 12.04 15.85
N ALA A 247 12.33 10.97 15.70
CA ALA A 247 13.76 11.08 15.45
C ALA A 247 14.31 9.87 14.69
N LEU A 248 15.63 9.63 14.76
CA LEU A 248 16.30 8.60 13.95
C LEU A 248 15.94 7.16 14.37
N GLY A 249 15.39 6.94 15.58
CA GLY A 249 14.93 5.64 16.03
C GLY A 249 16.02 4.61 16.34
N ILE A 250 17.26 5.03 16.61
CA ILE A 250 18.36 4.11 16.94
C ILE A 250 18.00 3.34 18.21
N GLY A 251 17.98 2.01 18.11
CA GLY A 251 17.63 1.12 19.22
C GLY A 251 16.15 1.13 19.57
N SER A 252 15.27 1.73 18.75
CA SER A 252 13.83 1.66 18.97
C SER A 252 13.27 0.31 18.50
N LEU A 253 12.57 -0.39 19.39
CA LEU A 253 11.96 -1.68 19.10
C LEU A 253 10.43 -1.56 19.04
N GLY A 254 9.81 -2.07 17.99
CA GLY A 254 8.36 -2.19 17.88
C GLY A 254 7.94 -3.65 18.05
N PHE A 255 6.98 -3.90 18.95
CA PHE A 255 6.36 -5.22 19.15
C PHE A 255 4.98 -5.33 18.49
N ASP A 256 4.55 -4.27 17.80
CA ASP A 256 3.32 -4.22 17.03
C ASP A 256 3.60 -4.51 15.55
N TRP A 257 2.94 -5.54 15.01
CA TRP A 257 3.07 -5.89 13.60
C TRP A 257 2.58 -4.78 12.67
N ALA A 258 1.54 -4.02 13.06
CA ALA A 258 1.06 -2.90 12.25
C ALA A 258 2.14 -1.81 12.14
N THR A 259 2.83 -1.49 13.23
CA THR A 259 3.97 -0.56 13.22
C THR A 259 5.16 -1.08 12.40
N ILE A 260 5.51 -2.36 12.52
CA ILE A 260 6.61 -2.98 11.75
C ILE A 260 6.32 -2.97 10.24
N SER A 261 5.08 -3.25 9.85
CA SER A 261 4.67 -3.37 8.44
C SER A 261 4.11 -2.07 7.83
N ALA A 262 3.97 -0.99 8.62
CA ALA A 262 3.30 0.25 8.21
C ALA A 262 3.88 0.89 6.95
N TYR A 263 5.21 0.80 6.75
CA TYR A 263 5.89 1.54 5.68
C TYR A 263 6.34 0.68 4.50
N LEU A 264 6.88 -0.52 4.74
CA LEU A 264 7.33 -1.43 3.68
C LEU A 264 6.29 -2.50 3.30
N GLY A 265 5.12 -2.49 3.94
CA GLY A 265 4.17 -3.59 3.85
C GLY A 265 4.68 -4.84 4.58
N THR A 266 4.14 -6.00 4.21
CA THR A 266 4.46 -7.27 4.88
C THR A 266 5.82 -7.82 4.43
N PRO A 267 6.88 -7.81 5.27
CA PRO A 267 8.20 -8.30 4.89
C PRO A 267 8.22 -9.82 4.60
N LEU A 268 7.24 -10.56 5.13
CA LEU A 268 7.07 -12.00 4.87
C LEU A 268 6.69 -12.31 3.41
N ALA A 269 6.07 -11.36 2.71
CA ALA A 269 5.68 -11.54 1.32
C ALA A 269 6.83 -11.23 0.35
N SER A 270 7.77 -10.37 0.76
CA SER A 270 8.85 -9.89 -0.10
C SER A 270 10.08 -10.81 -0.05
N PRO A 271 10.79 -11.03 -1.16
CA PRO A 271 12.06 -11.76 -1.15
C PRO A 271 13.11 -11.12 -0.24
N TRP A 272 13.92 -11.93 0.43
CA TRP A 272 14.96 -11.46 1.35
C TRP A 272 15.90 -10.42 0.73
N PHE A 273 16.36 -10.65 -0.50
CA PHE A 273 17.25 -9.72 -1.20
C PHE A 273 16.64 -8.32 -1.36
N ALA A 274 15.34 -8.23 -1.67
CA ALA A 274 14.65 -6.95 -1.82
C ALA A 274 14.57 -6.23 -0.47
N THR A 275 14.22 -6.96 0.60
CA THR A 275 14.18 -6.41 1.96
C THR A 275 15.56 -5.94 2.43
N ALA A 276 16.61 -6.72 2.16
CA ALA A 276 17.98 -6.35 2.49
C ALA A 276 18.44 -5.09 1.73
N ASN A 277 18.11 -4.97 0.44
CA ASN A 277 18.43 -3.79 -0.36
C ASN A 277 17.76 -2.52 0.21
N ILE A 278 16.47 -2.59 0.53
CA ILE A 278 15.77 -1.46 1.16
C ILE A 278 16.37 -1.15 2.54
N ALA A 279 16.74 -2.16 3.32
CA ALA A 279 17.38 -1.95 4.63
C ALA A 279 18.74 -1.25 4.52
N VAL A 280 19.56 -1.59 3.51
CA VAL A 280 20.83 -0.90 3.23
C VAL A 280 20.57 0.55 2.81
N GLY A 281 19.61 0.78 1.91
CA GLY A 281 19.21 2.13 1.51
C GLY A 281 18.72 2.96 2.69
N PHE A 282 17.87 2.38 3.53
CA PHE A 282 17.39 3.01 4.77
C PHE A 282 18.55 3.35 5.71
N PHE A 283 19.48 2.42 5.94
CA PHE A 283 20.64 2.65 6.80
C PHE A 283 21.50 3.81 6.28
N PHE A 284 21.76 3.84 4.98
CA PHE A 284 22.55 4.90 4.36
C PHE A 284 21.85 6.27 4.48
N VAL A 285 20.55 6.36 4.21
CA VAL A 285 19.81 7.62 4.26
C VAL A 285 19.62 8.11 5.70
N MET A 286 19.17 7.23 6.58
CA MET A 286 18.79 7.58 7.95
C MET A 286 20.02 7.79 8.84
N TYR A 287 21.05 6.95 8.74
CA TYR A 287 22.17 6.94 9.69
C TYR A 287 23.49 7.48 9.13
N VAL A 288 23.60 7.69 7.82
CA VAL A 288 24.81 8.29 7.22
C VAL A 288 24.49 9.68 6.66
N LEU A 289 23.63 9.76 5.64
CA LEU A 289 23.35 11.03 4.96
C LEU A 289 22.67 12.06 5.87
N THR A 290 21.64 11.66 6.62
CA THR A 290 20.90 12.60 7.50
C THR A 290 21.80 13.17 8.60
N PRO A 291 22.59 12.37 9.34
CA PRO A 291 23.61 12.87 10.27
C PRO A 291 24.65 13.81 9.66
N ILE A 292 25.26 13.44 8.53
CA ILE A 292 26.31 14.24 7.89
C ILE A 292 25.75 15.60 7.45
N SER A 293 24.58 15.59 6.80
CA SER A 293 23.95 16.80 6.30
C SER A 293 23.46 17.73 7.43
N TYR A 294 22.98 17.16 8.53
CA TYR A 294 22.47 17.92 9.68
C TYR A 294 23.58 18.44 10.61
N TRP A 295 24.45 17.56 11.12
CA TRP A 295 25.44 17.94 12.13
C TRP A 295 26.71 18.55 11.53
N TRP A 296 27.23 17.95 10.46
CA TRP A 296 28.55 18.29 9.91
C TRP A 296 28.47 19.40 8.86
N ALA A 297 27.65 19.22 7.83
CA ALA A 297 27.54 20.17 6.72
C ALA A 297 26.59 21.36 7.00
N ASN A 298 25.71 21.24 8.02
CA ASN A 298 24.61 22.19 8.29
C ASN A 298 23.89 22.62 7.00
N ALA A 299 23.64 21.65 6.11
CA ALA A 299 23.12 21.92 4.77
C ALA A 299 21.73 22.54 4.88
N PHE A 300 21.49 23.65 4.17
CA PHE A 300 20.22 24.40 4.22
C PHE A 300 19.85 24.96 5.60
N HIS A 301 20.83 25.29 6.44
CA HIS A 301 20.61 25.74 7.83
C HIS A 301 19.85 24.70 8.66
N ALA A 302 20.13 23.42 8.42
CA ALA A 302 19.52 22.24 9.04
C ALA A 302 19.27 22.36 10.55
N LYS A 303 20.25 22.89 11.30
CA LYS A 303 20.22 22.97 12.77
C LYS A 303 19.11 23.86 13.33
N ASN A 304 18.50 24.71 12.51
CA ASN A 304 17.38 25.55 12.90
C ASN A 304 16.05 24.77 12.95
N PHE A 305 16.03 23.53 12.46
CA PHE A 305 14.84 22.70 12.30
C PHE A 305 15.00 21.35 13.01
N PRO A 306 13.91 20.64 13.33
CA PRO A 306 14.01 19.27 13.83
C PRO A 306 14.68 18.35 12.79
N ILE A 307 15.55 17.44 13.26
CA ILE A 307 16.26 16.47 12.40
C ILE A 307 15.30 15.60 11.57
N TYR A 308 14.13 15.29 12.15
CA TYR A 308 13.08 14.50 11.52
C TYR A 308 11.75 15.27 11.59
N SER A 309 11.31 15.83 10.47
CA SER A 309 10.02 16.52 10.35
C SER A 309 9.59 16.64 8.89
N ASP A 310 8.30 16.52 8.65
CA ASP A 310 7.60 16.80 7.39
C ASP A 310 7.10 18.26 7.29
N GLY A 311 7.39 19.09 8.29
CA GLY A 311 6.93 20.47 8.39
C GLY A 311 7.67 21.44 7.47
N LEU A 312 7.00 22.57 7.19
CA LEU A 312 7.59 23.73 6.51
C LEU A 312 7.98 24.79 7.54
N PHE A 313 9.15 25.40 7.38
CA PHE A 313 9.71 26.35 8.35
C PHE A 313 10.15 27.66 7.70
N THR A 314 10.21 28.72 8.51
CA THR A 314 10.88 29.98 8.17
C THR A 314 12.37 29.88 8.49
N SER A 315 13.20 30.84 8.06
CA SER A 315 14.64 30.84 8.39
C SER A 315 14.96 30.76 9.90
N HIS A 316 14.02 31.19 10.75
CA HIS A 316 14.15 31.26 12.21
C HIS A 316 13.68 29.98 12.92
N GLY A 317 13.27 28.93 12.20
CA GLY A 317 12.79 27.68 12.80
C GLY A 317 11.31 27.67 13.20
N SER A 318 10.59 28.78 13.00
CA SER A 318 9.13 28.83 13.24
C SER A 318 8.37 28.17 12.08
N LYS A 319 7.19 27.60 12.36
CA LYS A 319 6.33 27.00 11.33
C LYS A 319 5.94 28.04 10.28
N TYR A 320 6.08 27.70 9.01
CA TYR A 320 5.78 28.59 7.91
C TYR A 320 4.27 28.78 7.75
N ASN A 321 3.79 30.03 7.80
CA ASN A 321 2.39 30.33 7.59
C ASN A 321 2.09 30.47 6.09
N ILE A 322 1.55 29.41 5.48
CA ILE A 322 1.21 29.41 4.05
C ILE A 322 0.10 30.43 3.75
N SER A 323 -0.84 30.66 4.67
CA SER A 323 -1.98 31.56 4.43
C SER A 323 -1.58 33.03 4.32
N SER A 324 -0.44 33.44 4.86
CA SER A 324 0.01 34.84 4.84
C SER A 324 0.64 35.27 3.52
N ILE A 325 0.99 34.33 2.64
CA ILE A 325 1.65 34.63 1.35
C ILE A 325 0.70 34.46 0.15
N ILE A 326 -0.59 34.20 0.40
CA ILE A 326 -1.55 33.87 -0.64
C ILE A 326 -2.69 34.87 -0.61
N THR A 327 -2.95 35.45 -1.77
CA THR A 327 -4.04 36.41 -1.96
C THR A 327 -5.42 35.76 -1.93
N PRO A 328 -6.48 36.57 -1.77
CA PRO A 328 -7.88 36.16 -1.98
C PRO A 328 -8.20 35.59 -3.38
N ASP A 329 -7.28 35.63 -4.34
CA ASP A 329 -7.47 35.03 -5.68
C ASP A 329 -6.62 33.77 -5.92
N PHE A 330 -6.09 33.15 -4.86
CA PHE A 330 -5.21 31.96 -4.95
C PHE A 330 -3.92 32.23 -5.76
N GLN A 331 -3.47 33.48 -5.76
CA GLN A 331 -2.19 33.91 -6.34
C GLN A 331 -1.17 34.14 -5.23
N LEU A 332 0.10 33.86 -5.53
CA LEU A 332 1.21 34.18 -4.63
C LEU A 332 1.35 35.70 -4.49
N ASP A 333 1.18 36.22 -3.28
CA ASP A 333 1.49 37.61 -2.97
C ASP A 333 3.01 37.78 -2.88
N LYS A 334 3.61 38.24 -3.97
CA LYS A 334 5.06 38.49 -4.05
C LYS A 334 5.54 39.47 -2.97
N SER A 335 4.73 40.46 -2.60
CA SER A 335 5.12 41.46 -1.59
C SER A 335 5.19 40.84 -0.18
N SER A 336 4.20 40.04 0.19
CA SER A 336 4.20 39.31 1.45
C SER A 336 5.25 38.20 1.47
N TYR A 337 5.46 37.51 0.36
CA TYR A 337 6.53 36.52 0.22
C TYR A 337 7.93 37.15 0.40
N SER A 338 8.19 38.32 -0.20
CA SER A 338 9.45 39.05 0.00
C SER A 338 9.70 39.47 1.45
N ARG A 339 8.64 39.72 2.24
CA ARG A 339 8.75 40.06 3.67
C ARG A 339 8.97 38.83 4.56
N VAL A 340 8.24 37.75 4.30
CA VAL A 340 8.30 36.51 5.10
C VAL A 340 9.55 35.69 4.77
N GLY A 341 10.03 35.79 3.53
CA GLY A 341 11.19 35.06 3.04
C GLY A 341 10.87 33.65 2.51
N PRO A 342 11.90 32.95 2.03
CA PRO A 342 11.75 31.63 1.43
C PRO A 342 11.31 30.58 2.46
N LEU A 343 10.65 29.53 1.96
CA LEU A 343 10.30 28.36 2.77
C LEU A 343 11.51 27.43 2.93
N TYR A 344 11.66 26.87 4.12
CA TYR A 344 12.70 25.90 4.45
C TYR A 344 12.08 24.54 4.77
N LEU A 345 12.74 23.49 4.31
CA LEU A 345 12.40 22.11 4.59
C LEU A 345 13.42 21.54 5.59
N SER A 346 13.00 20.58 6.41
CA SER A 346 13.98 19.79 7.16
C SER A 346 14.91 19.06 6.19
N THR A 347 16.16 18.84 6.59
CA THR A 347 17.15 18.17 5.74
C THR A 347 16.73 16.74 5.39
N PHE A 348 16.11 16.02 6.34
CA PHE A 348 15.54 14.70 6.07
C PHE A 348 14.45 14.75 4.98
N PHE A 349 13.56 15.74 5.05
CA PHE A 349 12.49 15.89 4.05
C PHE A 349 13.03 16.26 2.67
N ALA A 350 14.02 17.16 2.60
CA ALA A 350 14.67 17.51 1.34
C ALA A 350 15.40 16.31 0.71
N MET A 351 16.13 15.53 1.51
CA MET A 351 16.88 14.36 1.04
C MET A 351 15.96 13.24 0.53
N THR A 352 14.87 12.96 1.25
CA THR A 352 13.88 11.96 0.83
C THR A 352 13.19 12.36 -0.49
N TYR A 353 12.87 13.64 -0.68
CA TYR A 353 12.40 14.15 -1.97
C TYR A 353 13.44 13.99 -3.08
N GLY A 354 14.70 14.36 -2.82
CA GLY A 354 15.79 14.23 -3.80
C GLY A 354 15.99 12.78 -4.25
N LEU A 355 15.95 11.83 -3.32
CA LEU A 355 16.02 10.40 -3.62
C LEU A 355 14.79 9.90 -4.38
N GLY A 356 13.60 10.42 -4.06
CA GLY A 356 12.39 10.15 -4.83
C GLY A 356 12.53 10.54 -6.30
N PHE A 357 13.09 11.73 -6.57
CA PHE A 357 13.40 12.14 -7.94
C PHE A 357 14.49 11.30 -8.59
N ALA A 358 15.52 10.89 -7.84
CA ALA A 358 16.60 10.05 -8.34
C ALA A 358 16.15 8.62 -8.66
N ALA A 359 15.08 8.12 -8.02
CA ALA A 359 14.54 6.78 -8.26
C ALA A 359 14.02 6.62 -9.71
N LEU A 360 13.49 7.68 -10.33
CA LEU A 360 12.99 7.65 -11.70
C LEU A 360 14.11 7.35 -12.72
N PRO A 361 15.20 8.15 -12.83
CA PRO A 361 16.31 7.83 -13.71
C PRO A 361 17.06 6.57 -13.27
N ALA A 362 17.16 6.27 -11.98
CA ALA A 362 17.75 5.02 -11.50
C ALA A 362 17.00 3.79 -12.03
N THR A 363 15.67 3.85 -12.12
CA THR A 363 14.86 2.77 -12.72
C THR A 363 15.18 2.58 -14.20
N ILE A 364 15.30 3.68 -14.96
CA ILE A 364 15.69 3.62 -16.38
C ILE A 364 17.08 3.01 -16.54
N VAL A 365 18.06 3.49 -15.76
CA VAL A 365 19.43 2.96 -15.78
C VAL A 365 19.46 1.49 -15.38
N HIS A 366 18.69 1.08 -14.37
CA HIS A 366 18.58 -0.31 -13.97
C HIS A 366 18.03 -1.19 -15.11
N VAL A 367 16.95 -0.78 -15.76
CA VAL A 367 16.39 -1.51 -16.90
C VAL A 367 17.40 -1.59 -18.04
N LEU A 368 18.10 -0.50 -18.37
CA LEU A 368 19.10 -0.49 -19.45
C LEU A 368 20.30 -1.41 -19.15
N LEU A 369 20.80 -1.42 -17.92
CA LEU A 369 21.97 -2.22 -17.54
C LEU A 369 21.64 -3.72 -17.43
N PHE A 370 20.50 -4.06 -16.81
CA PHE A 370 20.17 -5.46 -16.51
C PHE A 370 19.30 -6.12 -17.59
N ASN A 371 18.42 -5.35 -18.23
CA ASN A 371 17.46 -5.86 -19.22
C ASN A 371 17.68 -5.29 -20.63
N GLY A 372 18.58 -4.32 -20.81
CA GLY A 372 18.81 -3.66 -22.11
C GLY A 372 19.23 -4.63 -23.20
N ARG A 373 19.98 -5.69 -22.88
CA ARG A 373 20.35 -6.75 -23.84
C ARG A 373 19.14 -7.53 -24.39
N HIS A 374 18.04 -7.58 -23.63
CA HIS A 374 16.79 -8.24 -24.04
C HIS A 374 15.76 -7.25 -24.63
N ALA A 375 15.96 -5.94 -24.46
CA ALA A 375 15.03 -4.91 -24.93
C ALA A 375 15.44 -4.27 -26.27
N LEU A 376 16.71 -4.41 -26.67
CA LEU A 376 17.28 -3.91 -27.94
C LEU A 376 17.25 -4.96 -29.07
N HIS A 377 16.76 -6.16 -28.80
CA HIS A 377 16.49 -7.24 -29.75
C HIS A 377 14.99 -7.57 -29.68
#